data_AF-A0A264W504-F1
#
_entry.id   AF-A0A264W504-F1
#
_cell.length_a   1.000
_cell.length_b   1.000
_cell.length_c   1.000
_cell.angle_alpha   90.00
_cell.angle_beta   90.00
_cell.angle_gamma   90.00
#
_symmetry.space_group_name_H-M   'P 1'
#
loop_
_entity.id
_entity.type
_entity.pdbx_description
1 polymer ?
#
loop_
_entity_poly.entity_id
_entity_poly.type
_entity_poly.pdbx_seq_one_letter_code
_entity_poly.pdbx_strand_id
1 'polypeptide(L)' 'MSKYIIRFFLVLITSLFLMYIFLGIFDGGDYVETWILTFSSIIILLLSFIIALLYYLIDLIKKAS' A
#
# COMPACT_ATOMS: atom_id res chain seq x y z
N MET A 1 -3.56 -3.11 -18.67
CA MET A 1 -4.24 -2.25 -17.66
C MET A 1 -4.92 -3.02 -16.52
N SER A 2 -5.98 -3.80 -16.75
CA SER A 2 -6.76 -4.47 -15.67
C SER A 2 -5.93 -5.33 -14.70
N LYS A 3 -4.98 -6.13 -15.21
CA LYS A 3 -4.14 -7.01 -14.38
C LYS A 3 -3.26 -6.26 -13.35
N TYR A 4 -2.84 -5.04 -13.66
CA TYR A 4 -1.99 -4.22 -12.79
C TYR A 4 -2.81 -3.47 -11.75
N ILE A 5 -3.98 -2.98 -12.14
CA ILE A 5 -4.97 -2.39 -11.24
C ILE A 5 -5.41 -3.43 -10.21
N ILE A 6 -5.67 -4.68 -10.62
CA ILE A 6 -6.01 -5.77 -9.70
C ILE A 6 -4.88 -6.02 -8.69
N ARG A 7 -3.61 -6.09 -9.13
CA ARG A 7 -2.46 -6.27 -8.22
C ARG A 7 -2.29 -5.11 -7.26
N PHE A 8 -2.52 -3.88 -7.71
CA PHE A 8 -2.52 -2.69 -6.86
C PHE A 8 -3.55 -2.80 -5.75
N PHE A 9 -4.81 -3.10 -6.10
CA PHE A 9 -5.88 -3.25 -5.11
C PHE A 9 -5.64 -4.43 -4.16
N LEU A 10 -5.05 -5.53 -4.63
CA LEU A 10 -4.75 -6.70 -3.79
C LEU A 10 -3.68 -6.37 -2.74
N VAL A 11 -2.61 -5.68 -3.14
CA VAL A 11 -1.56 -5.21 -2.20
C VAL A 11 -2.12 -4.18 -1.23
N LEU A 12 -2.93 -3.24 -1.71
CA LEU A 12 -3.53 -2.18 -0.89
C LEU A 12 -4.47 -2.76 0.17
N ILE A 13 -5.37 -3.67 -0.21
CA ILE A 13 -6.29 -4.34 0.73
C ILE A 13 -5.52 -5.18 1.75
N THR A 14 -4.52 -5.95 1.31
CA THR A 14 -3.68 -6.76 2.21
C THR A 14 -2.97 -5.88 3.24
N SER A 15 -2.45 -4.75 2.80
CA SER A 15 -1.70 -3.84 3.67
C SER A 15 -2.60 -3.07 4.64
N LEU A 16 -3.83 -2.72 4.23
CA LEU A 16 -4.86 -2.21 5.15
C LEU A 16 -5.23 -3.27 6.19
N PHE A 17 -5.42 -4.53 5.78
CA PHE A 17 -5.72 -5.62 6.69
C PHE A 17 -4.62 -5.83 7.74
N LEU A 18 -3.36 -5.85 7.31
CA LEU A 18 -2.23 -5.91 8.25
C LEU A 18 -2.23 -4.71 9.19
N MET A 19 -2.44 -3.48 8.68
CA MET A 19 -2.46 -2.29 9.51
C MET A 19 -3.51 -2.39 10.62
N TYR A 20 -4.74 -2.83 10.32
CA TYR A 20 -5.78 -3.02 11.33
C TYR A 20 -5.45 -4.12 12.34
N ILE A 21 -4.84 -5.23 11.90
CA ILE A 21 -4.39 -6.30 12.81
C ILE A 21 -3.34 -5.77 13.78
N PHE A 22 -2.33 -5.06 13.27
CA PHE A 22 -1.29 -4.48 14.12
C PHE A 22 -1.86 -3.38 15.03
N LEU A 23 -2.72 -2.51 14.53
CA LEU A 23 -3.35 -1.43 15.29
C LEU A 23 -4.22 -1.95 16.45
N GLY A 24 -5.01 -3.00 16.24
CA GLY A 24 -5.81 -3.62 17.31
C GLY A 24 -4.98 -4.35 18.38
N ILE A 25 -3.70 -4.63 18.12
CA ILE A 25 -2.78 -5.23 19.09
C ILE A 25 -2.10 -4.17 19.96
N PHE A 26 -2.01 -2.91 19.50
CA PHE A 26 -1.19 -1.88 20.12
C PHE A 26 -1.93 -0.83 20.95
N ASP A 27 -3.26 -0.92 21.10
CA ASP A 27 -4.13 0.07 21.76
C ASP A 27 -3.67 0.44 23.19
N GLY A 28 -2.82 1.47 23.27
CA GLY A 28 -2.15 1.94 24.49
C GLY A 28 -2.39 3.41 24.79
N GLY A 29 -3.23 4.10 24.01
CA GLY A 29 -3.68 5.47 24.29
C GLY A 29 -2.63 6.57 24.13
N ASP A 30 -1.48 6.27 23.53
CA ASP A 30 -0.36 7.20 23.43
C ASP A 30 -0.34 7.93 22.07
N TYR A 31 -0.01 9.22 22.08
CA TYR A 31 0.04 10.04 20.85
C TYR A 31 1.07 9.48 19.87
N VAL A 32 2.15 8.87 20.36
CA VAL A 32 3.18 8.23 19.53
C VAL A 32 2.59 7.10 18.68
N GLU A 33 1.63 6.35 19.23
CA GLU A 33 0.97 5.24 18.55
C GLU A 33 0.18 5.73 17.33
N THR A 34 -0.66 6.76 17.53
CA THR A 34 -1.47 7.36 16.47
C THR A 34 -0.62 7.88 15.31
N TRP A 35 0.54 8.48 15.62
CA TRP A 35 1.46 9.00 14.61
C TRP A 35 2.13 7.88 13.82
N ILE A 36 2.61 6.83 14.49
CA ILE A 36 3.21 5.67 13.84
C ILE A 36 2.21 5.00 12.90
N LEU A 37 0.96 4.85 13.33
CA LEU A 37 -0.11 4.25 12.53
C LEU A 37 -0.45 5.11 11.30
N THR A 38 -0.56 6.43 11.50
CA THR A 38 -0.84 7.37 10.39
C THR A 38 0.29 7.37 9.37
N PHE A 39 1.55 7.50 9.80
CA PHE A 39 2.69 7.46 8.91
C PHE A 39 2.84 6.10 8.21
N SER A 40 2.62 5.00 8.93
CA SER A 40 2.66 3.65 8.35
C SER A 40 1.60 3.47 7.26
N SER A 41 0.37 3.97 7.49
CA SER A 41 -0.71 3.93 6.49
C SER A 41 -0.37 4.71 5.22
N ILE A 42 0.25 5.89 5.38
CA ILE A 42 0.67 6.76 4.27
C ILE A 42 1.79 6.09 3.46
N ILE A 43 2.78 5.51 4.14
CA ILE A 43 3.90 4.79 3.50
C ILE A 43 3.37 3.60 2.71
N ILE A 44 2.47 2.82 3.29
CA ILE A 44 1.82 1.67 2.65
C ILE A 44 1.08 2.10 1.37
N LEU A 45 0.35 3.21 1.43
CA LEU A 45 -0.43 3.73 0.30
C LEU A 45 0.50 4.23 -0.81
N LEU A 46 1.55 4.99 -0.45
CA LEU A 46 2.57 5.44 -1.40
C LEU A 46 3.31 4.26 -2.05
N LEU A 47 3.68 3.25 -1.27
CA LEU A 47 4.43 2.11 -1.76
C LEU A 47 3.59 1.29 -2.74
N SER A 48 2.32 1.06 -2.40
CA SER A 48 1.36 0.41 -3.30
C SER A 48 1.25 1.20 -4.62
N PHE A 49 1.18 2.52 -4.54
CA PHE A 49 1.06 3.40 -5.71
C PHE A 49 2.30 3.34 -6.61
N ILE A 50 3.51 3.36 -6.03
CA ILE A 50 4.77 3.22 -6.74
C ILE A 50 4.86 1.86 -7.45
N ILE A 51 4.43 0.77 -6.79
CA ILE A 51 4.41 -0.57 -7.39
C ILE A 51 3.49 -0.59 -8.62
N ALA A 52 2.30 0.01 -8.54
CA ALA A 52 1.38 0.10 -9.67
C ALA A 52 1.98 0.88 -10.85
N LEU A 53 2.64 2.01 -10.56
CA LEU A 53 3.33 2.84 -11.55
C LEU A 53 4.48 2.10 -12.25
N LEU A 54 5.30 1.37 -11.49
CA LEU A 54 6.38 0.53 -12.04
C LEU A 54 5.85 -0.52 -13.01
N TYR A 55 4.79 -1.22 -12.62
CA TYR A 55 4.16 -2.21 -13.50
C TYR A 55 3.57 -1.60 -14.77
N TYR A 56 2.94 -0.43 -14.66
CA TYR A 56 2.44 0.32 -15.81
C TYR A 56 3.58 0.74 -16.75
N LEU A 57 4.69 1.25 -16.20
CA LEU A 57 5.86 1.66 -16.98
C LEU A 57 6.48 0.48 -17.74
N ILE A 58 6.63 -0.68 -17.08
CA ILE A 58 7.14 -1.90 -17.72
C ILE A 58 6.24 -2.33 -18.89
N ASP A 59 4.92 -2.29 -18.72
CA ASP A 59 3.95 -2.61 -19.79
C ASP A 59 4.09 -1.65 -20.97
N LEU A 60 4.28 -0.37 -20.69
CA LEU A 60 4.41 0.67 -21.72
C LEU A 60 5.70 0.51 -22.54
N ILE A 61 6.82 0.21 -21.88
CA ILE A 61 8.11 -0.11 -22.55
C ILE A 61 7.96 -1.36 -23.41
N LYS A 62 7.33 -2.42 -22.89
CA LYS A 62 7.09 -3.67 -23.62
C LYS A 62 6.21 -3.49 -24.86
N LYS A 63 5.34 -2.48 -24.87
CA LYS A 63 4.43 -2.19 -25.98
C LYS A 63 5.04 -1.24 -27.01
N ALA A 64 6.09 -0.51 -26.62
CA ALA A 64 6.83 0.40 -27.49
C ALA A 64 8.04 -0.26 -28.18
N SER A 65 8.51 -1.41 -27.66
CA SER A 65 9.49 -2.31 -28.28
C SER A 65 8.82 -3.37 -29.13
#